data_AF-A0A367XM88-F1
#
_entry.id   AF-A0A367XM88-F1
#
_cell.length_a   1.000
_cell.length_b   1.000
_cell.length_c   1.000
_cell.angle_alpha   90.00
_cell.angle_beta   90.00
_cell.angle_gamma   90.00
#
_symmetry.space_group_name_H-M   'P 1'
#
loop_
_entity.id
_entity.type
_entity.pdbx_description
1 polymer ?
#
loop_
_entity_poly.entity_id
_entity_poly.type
_entity_poly.pdbx_seq_one_letter_code
_entity_poly.pdbx_strand_id
1 'polypeptide(L)'
;MIDSKTGERIMVFIDELSGPYIRVSVWNDADALEDLLSDKYDVLYEMKSPQDLKEDGGKEYYFGSVADPEKLQEILDEIEI
;
A
#
# COMPACT_ATOMS: atom_id res chain seq x y z
N MET A 1 9.09 -2.78 2.38
CA MET A 1 8.15 -2.61 3.50
C MET A 1 7.73 -3.99 3.97
N ILE A 2 7.87 -4.22 5.27
CA ILE A 2 7.40 -5.43 5.94
C ILE A 2 6.13 -5.06 6.70
N ASP A 3 5.09 -5.87 6.60
CA ASP A 3 3.87 -5.71 7.39
C ASP A 3 4.21 -6.02 8.85
N SER A 4 4.00 -5.05 9.73
CA SER A 4 4.42 -5.16 11.13
C SER A 4 3.58 -6.16 11.94
N LYS A 5 2.41 -6.56 11.43
CA LYS A 5 1.54 -7.57 12.06
C LYS A 5 1.88 -8.98 11.62
N THR A 6 2.12 -9.21 10.33
CA THR A 6 2.40 -10.57 9.81
C THR A 6 3.89 -10.89 9.74
N GLY A 7 4.76 -9.87 9.69
CA GLY A 7 6.19 -10.03 9.41
C GLY A 7 6.49 -10.38 7.94
N GLU A 8 5.48 -10.31 7.07
CA GLU A 8 5.62 -10.64 5.66
C GLU A 8 5.89 -9.38 4.83
N ARG A 9 6.57 -9.55 3.69
CA ARG A 9 6.77 -8.46 2.74
C ARG A 9 5.43 -8.02 2.15
N ILE A 10 5.17 -6.71 2.19
CA ILE A 10 4.01 -6.14 1.50
C ILE A 10 4.25 -6.18 -0.01
N MET A 11 3.31 -6.78 -0.72
CA MET A 11 3.36 -7.00 -2.17
C MET A 11 2.41 -6.06 -2.90
N VAL A 12 2.81 -5.63 -4.10
CA VAL A 12 1.88 -5.02 -5.06
C VAL A 12 1.03 -6.12 -5.69
N PHE A 13 -0.28 -6.00 -5.55
CA PHE A 13 -1.28 -6.84 -6.18
C PHE A 13 -1.84 -6.17 -7.44
N ILE A 14 -2.48 -6.96 -8.30
CA ILE A 14 -3.14 -6.45 -9.52
C ILE A 14 -4.63 -6.78 -9.43
N ASP A 15 -5.47 -5.75 -9.37
CA ASP A 15 -6.91 -5.86 -9.56
C ASP A 15 -7.23 -5.69 -11.05
N GLU A 16 -8.08 -6.56 -11.61
CA GLU A 16 -8.36 -6.56 -13.06
C GLU A 16 -9.02 -5.26 -13.55
N LEU A 17 -9.73 -4.55 -12.67
CA LEU A 17 -10.46 -3.33 -13.01
C LEU A 17 -9.69 -2.07 -12.62
N SER A 18 -9.08 -2.08 -11.44
CA SER A 18 -8.50 -0.91 -10.79
C SER A 18 -6.98 -0.80 -11.01
N GLY A 19 -6.35 -1.88 -11.51
CA GLY A 19 -4.90 -1.94 -11.71
C GLY A 19 -4.13 -2.28 -10.43
N PRO A 20 -2.87 -1.83 -10.33
CA PRO A 20 -2.04 -2.10 -9.16
C PRO A 20 -2.62 -1.56 -7.87
N TYR A 21 -2.55 -2.35 -6.81
CA TYR A 21 -2.94 -1.93 -5.48
C TYR A 21 -2.06 -2.56 -4.39
N ILE A 22 -2.01 -1.87 -3.24
CA ILE A 22 -1.27 -2.28 -2.05
C ILE A 22 -2.26 -2.48 -0.93
N ARG A 23 -1.99 -3.47 -0.07
CA ARG A 23 -2.80 -3.79 1.10
C ARG A 23 -1.90 -3.84 2.34
N VAL A 24 -2.29 -3.12 3.39
CA VAL A 24 -1.55 -3.04 4.66
C VAL A 24 -2.45 -3.42 5.82
N SER A 25 -1.96 -4.21 6.76
CA SER A 25 -2.84 -4.85 7.76
C SER A 25 -3.20 -3.94 8.93
N VAL A 26 -2.38 -2.94 9.27
CA VAL A 26 -2.53 -2.12 10.48
C VAL A 26 -2.44 -0.63 10.21
N TRP A 27 -3.00 0.17 11.12
CA TRP A 27 -3.00 1.62 11.02
C TRP A 27 -1.59 2.24 11.00
N ASN A 28 -0.64 1.75 11.78
CA ASN A 28 0.72 2.30 11.82
C ASN A 28 1.43 2.18 10.46
N ASP A 29 1.29 1.03 9.81
CA ASP A 29 1.88 0.76 8.49
C ASP A 29 1.17 1.62 7.42
N ALA A 30 -0.15 1.77 7.53
CA ALA A 30 -0.94 2.66 6.68
C ALA A 30 -0.47 4.12 6.77
N ASP A 31 -0.28 4.62 7.99
CA ASP A 31 0.19 5.98 8.28
C ASP A 31 1.60 6.21 7.67
N ALA A 32 2.53 5.29 7.92
CA ALA A 32 3.89 5.36 7.37
C ALA A 32 3.92 5.30 5.83
N LEU A 33 3.05 4.49 5.22
CA LEU A 33 2.93 4.41 3.77
C LEU A 33 2.35 5.70 3.18
N GLU A 34 1.34 6.29 3.83
CA GLU A 34 0.72 7.55 3.39
C GLU A 34 1.70 8.71 3.43
N ASP A 35 2.50 8.85 4.49
CA ASP A 35 3.57 9.85 4.58
C ASP A 35 4.55 9.71 3.42
N LEU A 36 4.95 8.49 3.07
CA LEU A 36 5.87 8.26 1.95
C LEU A 36 5.27 8.56 0.58
N LEU A 37 4.04 8.09 0.33
CA LEU A 37 3.35 8.32 -0.94
C LEU A 37 3.09 9.82 -1.17
N SER A 38 2.77 10.56 -0.11
CA SER A 38 2.48 11.99 -0.18
C SER A 38 3.74 12.86 -0.16
N ASP A 39 4.63 12.69 0.81
CA ASP A 39 5.78 13.59 1.01
C ASP A 39 6.92 13.33 0.02
N LYS A 40 7.23 12.06 -0.27
CA LYS A 40 8.40 11.71 -1.09
C LYS A 40 8.07 11.63 -2.58
N TYR A 41 6.91 11.08 -2.93
CA TYR A 41 6.62 10.69 -4.31
C TYR A 41 5.44 11.44 -4.96
N ASP A 42 4.63 12.18 -4.20
CA ASP A 42 3.42 12.87 -4.68
C ASP A 42 2.51 11.95 -5.53
N VAL A 43 2.31 10.72 -5.03
CA VAL A 43 1.59 9.66 -5.75
C VAL A 43 0.09 9.76 -5.50
N LEU A 44 -0.67 9.78 -6.59
CA LEU A 44 -2.13 9.70 -6.53
C LEU A 44 -2.60 8.27 -6.32
N TYR A 45 -3.51 8.07 -5.36
CA TYR A 45 -4.14 6.79 -5.10
C TYR A 45 -5.59 6.96 -4.66
N GLU A 46 -6.40 5.93 -4.88
CA GLU A 46 -7.71 5.75 -4.23
C GLU A 46 -7.54 4.86 -3.00
N MET A 47 -8.08 5.28 -1.86
CA MET A 47 -7.99 4.55 -0.60
C MET A 47 -9.31 3.86 -0.27
N LYS A 48 -9.24 2.59 0.16
CA LYS A 48 -10.39 1.82 0.65
C LYS A 48 -10.10 1.23 2.03
N SER A 49 -11.16 1.03 2.81
CA SER A 49 -11.10 0.43 4.15
C SER A 49 -11.94 -0.85 4.15
N PRO A 50 -11.37 -1.98 3.68
CA PRO A 50 -12.11 -3.23 3.59
C PRO A 50 -12.51 -3.73 4.99
N GLN A 51 -13.65 -4.43 5.05
CA GLN A 51 -14.30 -4.73 6.33
C GLN A 51 -13.44 -5.61 7.24
N ASP A 52 -12.61 -6.47 6.66
CA ASP A 52 -11.72 -7.40 7.36
C ASP A 52 -10.45 -6.74 7.92
N LEU A 53 -10.13 -5.50 7.51
CA LEU A 53 -9.03 -4.72 8.09
C LEU A 53 -9.49 -3.68 9.12
N LYS A 54 -10.82 -3.55 9.31
CA LYS A 54 -11.41 -2.45 10.09
C LYS A 54 -10.99 -2.45 11.56
N GLU A 55 -10.78 -3.62 12.16
CA GLU A 55 -10.39 -3.72 13.57
C GLU A 55 -8.97 -3.24 13.82
N ASP A 56 -8.06 -3.51 12.89
CA ASP A 56 -6.63 -3.14 12.98
C ASP A 56 -6.33 -1.78 12.34
N GLY A 57 -7.30 -1.21 11.62
CA GLY A 57 -7.17 0.07 10.91
C GLY A 57 -6.35 -0.01 9.62
N GLY A 58 -6.15 -1.22 9.09
CA GLY A 58 -5.49 -1.44 7.79
C GLY A 58 -6.30 -0.91 6.61
N LYS A 59 -5.64 -0.75 5.47
CA LYS A 59 -6.20 -0.10 4.27
C LYS A 59 -5.73 -0.76 2.97
N GLU A 60 -6.43 -0.42 1.90
CA GLU A 60 -6.02 -0.70 0.52
C GLU A 60 -5.83 0.60 -0.26
N TYR A 61 -4.79 0.64 -1.10
CA TYR A 61 -4.39 1.79 -1.91
C TYR A 61 -4.32 1.37 -3.38
N TYR A 62 -5.11 2.00 -4.24
CA TYR A 62 -5.22 1.68 -5.66
C TYR A 62 -4.61 2.80 -6.51
N PHE A 63 -3.73 2.45 -7.43
CA PHE A 63 -2.91 3.43 -8.18
C PHE A 63 -3.36 3.64 -9.63
N GLY A 64 -4.41 2.94 -10.06
CA GLY A 64 -4.93 2.99 -11.42
C GLY A 64 -4.10 2.17 -12.41
N SER A 65 -4.73 1.73 -13.50
CA SER A 65 -4.15 0.78 -14.47
C SER A 65 -2.90 1.26 -15.23
N VAL A 66 -2.60 2.57 -15.19
CA VAL A 66 -1.41 3.16 -15.82
C VAL A 66 -0.19 3.07 -14.91
N ALA A 67 -0.38 2.87 -13.60
CA ALA A 67 0.72 2.74 -12.67
C ALA A 67 1.60 1.52 -12.99
N ASP A 68 2.91 1.69 -12.82
CA ASP A 68 3.88 0.63 -13.04
C ASP A 68 4.03 -0.20 -11.75
N PRO A 69 3.56 -1.47 -11.73
CA PRO A 69 3.58 -2.29 -10.53
C PRO A 69 5.01 -2.65 -10.08
N GLU A 70 5.97 -2.74 -11.00
CA GLU A 70 7.36 -3.05 -10.64
C GLU A 70 7.97 -1.86 -9.89
N LYS A 71 7.75 -0.64 -10.37
CA LYS A 71 8.22 0.57 -9.68
C LYS A 71 7.54 0.80 -8.34
N LEU A 72 6.23 0.51 -8.24
CA LEU A 72 5.54 0.55 -6.95
C LEU A 72 6.16 -0.45 -5.96
N GLN A 73 6.54 -1.63 -6.43
CA GLN A 73 7.20 -2.62 -5.59
C GLN A 73 8.61 -2.18 -5.18
N GLU A 74 9.38 -1.56 -6.07
CA GLU A 74 10.68 -0.96 -5.75
C GLU A 74 10.56 0.12 -4.67
N ILE A 75 9.58 1.03 -4.81
CA ILE A 75 9.28 2.05 -3.81
C ILE A 75 8.97 1.41 -2.46
N LEU A 76 8.13 0.37 -2.45
CA LEU A 76 7.84 -0.36 -1.23
C LEU A 76 9.10 -0.98 -0.64
N ASP A 77 9.96 -1.61 -1.44
CA ASP A 77 11.15 -2.30 -0.97
C ASP A 77 12.21 -1.35 -0.37
N GLU A 78 12.24 -0.07 -0.77
CA GLU A 78 13.10 0.95 -0.15
C GLU A 78 12.68 1.32 1.29
N ILE A 79 11.48 0.93 1.70
CA ILE A 79 10.93 1.26 3.01
C ILE A 79 11.52 0.30 4.06
N GLU A 80 12.57 0.76 4.74
CA GLU A 80 13.18 0.15 5.92
C GLU A 80 12.46 0.63 7.19
N ILE A 81 11.42 -0.09 7.60
CA ILE A 81 10.72 0.10 8.89
C ILE A 81 10.75 -1.22 9.65
#